data_AF-A0AAE4BT97-F1
#
_entry.id   AF-A0AAE4BT97-F1
#
_cell.length_a   1.000
_cell.length_b   1.000
_cell.length_c   1.000
_cell.angle_alpha   90.00
_cell.angle_beta   90.00
_cell.angle_gamma   90.00
#
_symmetry.space_group_name_H-M   'P 1'
#
loop_
_entity.id
_entity.type
_entity.pdbx_description
1 polymer ?
#
loop_
_entity_poly.entity_id
_entity_poly.type
_entity_poly.pdbx_seq_one_letter_code
_entity_poly.pdbx_strand_id
1 'polypeptide(L)'
;MKREYLLAALALVASLYIYTLYRSEATVVNHVFSILGFDEGKKFLMNFKMPLNDWLVYSLPGGLWVFAVTIISKGLFLNIMEIKLKVCYLPIVYAVILEFLQLSGITNGTFDYNDIVATLMFGGMALLLKGKPKEVLIFSTLDLRTITTIGGYFIVFLSDTIG
;
A
#
# COMPACT_ATOMS: atom_id res chain seq x y z
N MET A 1 16.38 -10.65 -1.72
CA MET A 1 15.75 -9.80 -2.74
C MET A 1 14.56 -10.46 -3.46
N LYS A 2 14.68 -11.63 -4.09
CA LYS A 2 13.54 -12.27 -4.79
C LYS A 2 12.35 -12.58 -3.87
N ARG A 3 12.64 -13.00 -2.63
CA ARG A 3 11.62 -13.32 -1.61
C ARG A 3 10.81 -12.08 -1.23
N GLU A 4 11.46 -10.94 -1.06
CA GLU A 4 10.89 -9.67 -0.64
C GLU A 4 9.90 -9.14 -1.69
N TYR A 5 10.27 -9.19 -2.96
CA TYR A 5 9.37 -8.88 -4.07
C TYR A 5 8.19 -9.85 -4.16
N LEU A 6 8.42 -11.15 -3.95
CA LEU A 6 7.33 -12.13 -3.94
C LEU A 6 6.33 -11.84 -2.80
N LEU A 7 6.82 -11.57 -1.59
CA LEU A 7 5.97 -11.23 -0.45
C LEU A 7 5.19 -9.93 -0.67
N ALA A 8 5.84 -8.91 -1.23
CA ALA A 8 5.18 -7.65 -1.58
C ALA A 8 4.12 -7.85 -2.67
N ALA A 9 4.42 -8.65 -3.71
CA ALA A 9 3.46 -8.96 -4.76
C ALA A 9 2.24 -9.73 -4.21
N LEU A 10 2.46 -10.72 -3.35
CA LEU A 10 1.36 -11.46 -2.70
C LEU A 10 0.49 -10.54 -1.84
N ALA A 11 1.10 -9.62 -1.09
CA ALA A 11 0.37 -8.64 -0.28
C ALA A 11 -0.48 -7.70 -1.15
N LEU A 12 0.08 -7.18 -2.25
CA LEU A 12 -0.65 -6.29 -3.16
C LEU A 12 -1.76 -7.02 -3.93
N VAL A 13 -1.54 -8.27 -4.34
CA VAL A 13 -2.58 -9.09 -4.99
C VAL A 13 -3.72 -9.38 -4.02
N ALA A 14 -3.41 -9.72 -2.76
CA ALA A 14 -4.44 -9.90 -1.73
C ALA A 14 -5.22 -8.61 -1.45
N SER A 15 -4.51 -7.47 -1.38
CA SER A 15 -5.13 -6.15 -1.25
C SER A 15 -6.07 -5.84 -2.42
N LEU A 16 -5.62 -6.08 -3.66
CA LEU A 16 -6.42 -5.86 -4.86
C LEU A 16 -7.66 -6.76 -4.92
N TYR A 17 -7.51 -8.03 -4.54
CA TYR A 17 -8.63 -8.98 -4.45
C TYR A 17 -9.71 -8.49 -3.47
N ILE A 18 -9.31 -8.03 -2.28
CA ILE A 18 -10.25 -7.47 -1.30
C ILE A 18 -10.91 -6.21 -1.85
N TYR A 19 -10.11 -5.30 -2.43
CA TYR A 19 -10.62 -4.04 -2.97
C TYR A 19 -11.66 -4.24 -4.07
N THR A 20 -11.39 -5.16 -5.00
CA THR A 20 -12.26 -5.40 -6.17
C THR A 20 -13.57 -6.12 -5.85
N LEU A 21 -13.61 -6.97 -4.82
CA LEU A 21 -14.79 -7.79 -4.50
C LEU A 21 -15.68 -7.24 -3.39
N TYR A 22 -15.11 -6.44 -2.48
CA TYR A 22 -15.78 -6.02 -1.25
C TYR A 22 -16.02 -4.52 -1.17
N ARG A 23 -15.17 -3.68 -1.80
CA ARG A 23 -15.44 -2.24 -1.89
C ARG A 23 -16.28 -1.90 -3.13
N SER A 24 -17.07 -0.83 -3.01
CA SER A 24 -18.14 -0.49 -3.95
C SER A 24 -17.66 -0.16 -5.38
N GLU A 25 -18.62 -0.23 -6.31
CA GLU A 25 -18.49 -0.09 -7.77
C GLU A 25 -17.82 1.23 -8.24
N ALA A 26 -17.82 2.28 -7.41
CA ALA A 26 -17.35 3.63 -7.78
C ALA A 26 -15.86 3.89 -7.49
N THR A 27 -15.02 2.85 -7.48
CA THR A 27 -13.59 3.01 -7.30
C THR A 27 -12.86 3.04 -8.64
N VAL A 28 -11.78 3.83 -8.73
CA VAL A 28 -10.93 3.95 -9.95
C VAL A 28 -10.55 2.58 -10.52
N VAL A 29 -10.31 1.61 -9.64
CA VAL A 29 -10.02 0.22 -10.01
C VAL A 29 -11.17 -0.38 -10.83
N ASN A 30 -12.42 -0.28 -10.38
CA ASN A 30 -13.57 -0.80 -11.12
C ASN A 30 -13.75 -0.13 -12.49
N HIS A 31 -13.49 1.19 -12.58
CA HIS A 31 -13.48 1.88 -13.87
C HIS A 31 -12.39 1.35 -14.81
N VAL A 32 -11.17 1.13 -14.32
CA VAL A 32 -10.09 0.54 -15.12
C VAL A 32 -10.46 -0.87 -15.59
N PHE A 33 -11.07 -1.69 -14.74
CA PHE A 33 -11.55 -3.03 -15.10
C PHE A 33 -12.61 -2.99 -16.21
N SER A 34 -13.55 -2.03 -16.16
CA SER A 34 -14.57 -1.85 -17.19
C SER A 34 -13.97 -1.40 -18.54
N ILE A 35 -12.99 -0.48 -18.53
CA ILE A 35 -12.32 -0.01 -19.75
C ILE A 35 -11.53 -1.14 -20.42
N LEU A 36 -10.93 -2.01 -19.61
CA LEU A 36 -10.12 -3.14 -20.08
C LEU A 36 -10.97 -4.38 -20.43
N GLY A 37 -12.30 -4.34 -20.23
CA GLY A 37 -13.20 -5.45 -20.56
C GLY A 37 -13.10 -6.66 -19.63
N PHE A 38 -12.66 -6.47 -18.38
CA PHE A 38 -12.51 -7.56 -17.39
C PHE A 38 -13.77 -7.85 -16.57
N ASP A 39 -14.94 -7.37 -17.00
CA ASP A 39 -16.20 -7.52 -16.26
C ASP A 39 -16.58 -8.99 -16.01
N GLU A 40 -16.33 -9.87 -16.99
CA GLU A 40 -16.57 -11.32 -16.84
C GLU A 40 -15.62 -11.96 -15.81
N GLY A 41 -14.38 -11.49 -15.73
CA GLY A 41 -13.42 -11.93 -14.71
C GLY A 41 -13.87 -11.52 -13.30
N LYS A 42 -14.41 -10.30 -13.15
CA LYS A 42 -14.98 -9.83 -11.89
C LYS A 42 -16.19 -10.67 -11.47
N LYS A 43 -17.12 -10.96 -12.39
CA LYS A 43 -18.27 -11.85 -12.13
C LYS A 43 -17.81 -13.25 -11.71
N PHE A 44 -16.78 -13.81 -12.34
CA PHE A 44 -16.22 -15.09 -11.95
C PHE A 44 -15.67 -15.04 -10.51
N LEU A 45 -14.93 -13.98 -10.16
CA LEU A 45 -14.36 -13.80 -8.82
C LEU A 45 -15.43 -13.57 -7.74
N MET A 46 -16.57 -12.96 -8.08
CA MET A 46 -17.71 -12.82 -7.16
C MET A 46 -18.25 -14.17 -6.66
N ASN A 47 -18.11 -15.25 -7.45
CA ASN A 47 -18.49 -16.60 -7.00
C ASN A 47 -17.61 -17.14 -5.88
N PHE A 48 -16.42 -16.56 -5.68
CA PHE A 48 -15.50 -16.91 -4.61
C PHE A 48 -15.55 -15.92 -3.44
N LYS A 49 -16.56 -15.04 -3.40
CA LYS A 49 -16.74 -14.09 -2.31
C LYS A 49 -17.00 -14.85 -1.01
N MET A 50 -16.14 -14.64 -0.02
CA MET A 50 -16.27 -15.17 1.33
C MET A 50 -16.83 -14.07 2.25
N PRO A 51 -17.58 -14.40 3.31
CA PRO A 51 -17.97 -13.39 4.29
C PRO A 51 -16.71 -12.88 5.02
N LEU A 52 -16.30 -11.64 4.73
CA LEU A 52 -15.23 -10.95 5.42
C LEU A 52 -15.83 -9.91 6.38
N ASN A 53 -15.20 -9.76 7.56
CA ASN A 53 -15.54 -8.70 8.51
C ASN A 53 -15.06 -7.34 7.97
N ASP A 54 -15.72 -6.26 8.38
CA ASP A 54 -15.45 -4.88 7.97
C ASP A 54 -13.99 -4.49 8.18
N TRP A 55 -13.36 -4.91 9.29
CA TRP A 55 -11.93 -4.68 9.53
C TRP A 55 -11.03 -5.21 8.39
N LEU A 56 -11.35 -6.40 7.86
CA LEU A 56 -10.59 -7.00 6.75
C LEU A 56 -10.87 -6.32 5.42
N VAL A 57 -12.04 -5.73 5.25
CA VAL A 57 -12.44 -5.06 4.01
C VAL A 57 -11.88 -3.64 3.95
N TYR A 58 -11.90 -2.92 5.07
CA TYR A 58 -11.57 -1.50 5.10
C TYR A 58 -10.11 -1.23 5.50
N SER A 59 -9.53 -1.96 6.47
CA SER A 59 -8.21 -1.65 7.04
C SER A 59 -7.07 -2.54 6.54
N LEU A 60 -7.35 -3.81 6.26
CA LEU A 60 -6.31 -4.76 5.83
C LEU A 60 -5.64 -4.36 4.50
N PRO A 61 -6.35 -3.89 3.44
CA PRO A 61 -5.71 -3.48 2.19
C PRO A 61 -4.63 -2.40 2.40
N GLY A 62 -4.94 -1.38 3.20
CA GLY A 62 -3.99 -0.31 3.54
C GLY A 62 -2.77 -0.84 4.29
N GLY A 63 -2.97 -1.69 5.30
CA GLY A 63 -1.87 -2.34 6.03
C GLY A 63 -0.97 -3.20 5.12
N LEU A 64 -1.57 -3.98 4.21
CA LEU A 64 -0.83 -4.80 3.24
C LEU A 64 -0.01 -3.97 2.26
N TRP A 65 -0.53 -2.82 1.83
CA TRP A 65 0.24 -1.86 1.05
C TRP A 65 1.44 -1.31 1.84
N VAL A 66 1.23 -0.87 3.09
CA VAL A 66 2.32 -0.40 3.97
C VAL A 66 3.39 -1.48 4.09
N PHE A 67 3.00 -2.74 4.30
CA PHE A 67 3.92 -3.87 4.35
C PHE A 67 4.73 -4.02 3.06
N ALA A 68 4.06 -4.04 1.91
CA ALA A 68 4.69 -4.23 0.60
C ALA A 68 5.73 -3.14 0.30
N VAL A 69 5.34 -1.87 0.44
CA VAL A 69 6.23 -0.73 0.17
C VAL A 69 7.37 -0.66 1.18
N THR A 70 7.12 -0.94 2.46
CA THR A 70 8.15 -0.96 3.51
C THR A 70 9.23 -1.99 3.21
N ILE A 71 8.87 -3.19 2.75
CA ILE A 71 9.83 -4.25 2.39
C ILE A 71 10.65 -3.87 1.16
N ILE A 72 9.98 -3.43 0.09
CA ILE A 72 10.66 -3.09 -1.17
C ILE A 72 11.67 -1.97 -0.97
N SER A 73 11.29 -0.95 -0.21
CA SER A 73 12.09 0.24 0.07
C SER A 73 13.18 0.04 1.13
N LYS A 74 13.33 -1.16 1.72
CA LYS A 74 14.42 -1.44 2.67
C LYS A 74 15.77 -1.14 2.04
N GLY A 75 16.62 -0.36 2.70
CA GLY A 75 17.93 0.02 2.15
C GLY A 75 17.87 1.08 1.06
N LEU A 76 16.69 1.60 0.69
CA LEU A 76 16.64 2.91 0.06
C LEU A 76 16.75 3.98 1.14
N PHE A 77 17.56 4.99 0.86
CA PHE A 77 17.68 6.16 1.72
C PHE A 77 17.60 7.45 0.91
N LEU A 78 17.28 8.52 1.62
CA LEU A 78 17.28 9.90 1.17
C LEU A 78 18.27 10.67 2.02
N ASN A 79 19.09 11.50 1.39
CA ASN A 79 19.90 12.48 2.09
C ASN A 79 19.14 13.81 2.06
N ILE A 80 18.71 14.27 3.21
CA ILE A 80 18.08 15.59 3.38
C ILE A 80 19.03 16.40 4.25
N MET A 81 19.72 17.35 3.65
CA MET A 81 20.82 18.07 4.29
C MET A 81 21.87 17.09 4.84
N GLU A 82 22.08 17.07 6.16
CA GLU A 82 23.03 16.18 6.85
C GLU A 82 22.38 14.90 7.39
N ILE A 83 21.06 14.73 7.21
CA ILE A 83 20.29 13.62 7.76
C ILE A 83 20.07 12.54 6.70
N LYS A 84 20.47 11.31 7.04
CA LYS A 84 20.19 10.11 6.23
C LYS A 84 18.86 9.49 6.67
N LEU A 85 17.80 9.73 5.90
CA LEU A 85 16.47 9.19 6.17
C LEU A 85 16.29 7.85 5.44
N LYS A 86 15.89 6.80 6.16
CA LYS A 86 15.53 5.51 5.54
C LYS A 86 14.11 5.59 4.97
N VAL A 87 13.98 5.31 3.68
CA VAL A 87 12.71 5.39 2.94
C VAL A 87 11.71 4.37 3.47
N CYS A 88 12.15 3.25 4.05
CA CYS A 88 11.26 2.23 4.59
C CYS A 88 10.37 2.67 5.76
N TYR A 89 10.66 3.81 6.40
CA TYR A 89 9.75 4.37 7.42
C TYR A 89 8.67 5.27 6.82
N LEU A 90 8.87 5.79 5.61
CA LEU A 90 7.94 6.72 4.99
C LEU A 90 6.53 6.16 4.76
N PRO A 91 6.30 4.87 4.40
CA PRO A 91 4.93 4.37 4.21
C PRO A 91 4.13 4.40 5.51
N ILE A 92 4.77 4.06 6.62
CA ILE A 92 4.17 4.06 7.95
C ILE A 92 3.85 5.49 8.37
N VAL A 93 4.83 6.40 8.25
CA VAL A 93 4.64 7.82 8.60
C VAL A 93 3.55 8.46 7.74
N TYR A 94 3.55 8.17 6.44
CA TYR A 94 2.55 8.69 5.50
C TYR A 94 1.14 8.26 5.88
N ALA A 95 0.91 6.95 6.07
CA ALA A 95 -0.42 6.44 6.43
C ALA A 95 -0.90 7.01 7.78
N VAL A 96 -0.02 7.10 8.78
CA VAL A 96 -0.38 7.71 10.08
C VAL A 96 -0.70 9.19 9.95
N ILE A 97 0.09 9.97 9.20
CA ILE A 97 -0.20 11.40 8.96
C ILE A 97 -1.54 11.56 8.24
N LEU A 98 -1.83 10.72 7.26
CA LEU A 98 -3.06 10.78 6.48
C LEU A 98 -4.31 10.62 7.37
N GLU A 99 -4.28 9.68 8.32
CA GLU A 99 -5.34 9.52 9.33
C GLU A 99 -5.49 10.77 10.21
N PHE A 100 -4.40 11.37 10.67
CA PHE A 100 -4.46 12.61 11.45
C PHE A 100 -4.99 13.80 10.64
N LEU A 101 -4.72 13.85 9.33
CA LEU A 101 -5.29 14.87 8.45
C LEU A 101 -6.80 14.67 8.26
N GLN A 102 -7.27 13.42 8.17
CA GLN A 102 -8.70 13.10 8.13
C GLN A 102 -9.39 13.49 9.44
N LEU A 103 -8.74 13.23 10.58
CA LEU A 103 -9.23 13.67 11.90
C LEU A 103 -9.38 15.21 11.98
N SER A 104 -8.49 15.93 11.32
CA SER A 104 -8.51 17.41 11.27
C SER A 104 -9.50 17.96 10.23
N GLY A 105 -10.16 17.09 9.44
CA GLY A 105 -11.07 17.47 8.37
C GLY A 105 -10.40 18.10 7.14
N ILE A 106 -9.08 17.92 6.98
CA ILE A 106 -8.30 18.50 5.86
C ILE A 106 -8.43 17.63 4.61
N THR A 107 -8.47 16.30 4.79
CA THR A 107 -8.59 15.32 3.71
C THR A 107 -9.96 14.65 3.74
N ASN A 108 -10.43 14.19 2.58
CA ASN A 108 -11.66 13.43 2.48
C ASN A 108 -11.45 12.05 3.09
N GLY A 109 -12.21 11.73 4.13
CA GLY A 109 -12.14 10.46 4.83
C GLY A 109 -12.63 10.57 6.26
N THR A 110 -12.71 9.44 6.93
CA THR A 110 -13.04 9.35 8.37
C THR A 110 -11.88 8.69 9.07
N PHE A 111 -11.40 9.32 10.12
CA PHE A 111 -10.38 8.75 10.98
C PHE A 111 -10.80 7.36 11.49
N ASP A 112 -10.01 6.33 11.21
CA ASP A 112 -10.24 4.97 11.68
C ASP A 112 -9.04 4.46 12.51
N TYR A 113 -9.30 4.18 13.79
CA TYR A 113 -8.31 3.57 14.67
C TYR A 113 -7.77 2.24 14.11
N ASN A 114 -8.60 1.48 13.39
CA ASN A 114 -8.20 0.21 12.80
C ASN A 114 -7.15 0.38 11.70
N ASP A 115 -7.17 1.50 10.97
CA ASP A 115 -6.23 1.78 9.89
C ASP A 115 -4.85 2.13 10.45
N ILE A 116 -4.80 2.84 11.58
CA ILE A 116 -3.57 3.03 12.35
C ILE A 116 -3.02 1.71 12.88
N VAL A 117 -3.87 0.88 13.50
CA VAL A 117 -3.45 -0.41 14.05
C VAL A 117 -2.92 -1.33 12.95
N ALA A 118 -3.62 -1.43 11.82
CA ALA A 118 -3.19 -2.21 10.67
C ALA A 118 -1.86 -1.68 10.13
N THR A 119 -1.73 -0.38 9.91
CA THR A 119 -0.50 0.27 9.45
C THR A 119 0.70 -0.04 10.34
N LEU A 120 0.55 0.13 11.66
CA LEU A 120 1.63 -0.13 12.61
C LEU A 120 1.99 -1.61 12.70
N MET A 121 0.98 -2.49 12.71
CA MET A 121 1.19 -3.94 12.77
C MET A 121 1.93 -4.46 11.53
N PHE A 122 1.42 -4.13 10.34
CA PHE A 122 1.99 -4.59 9.08
C PHE A 122 3.31 -3.90 8.74
N GLY A 123 3.42 -2.59 8.99
CA GLY A 123 4.68 -1.85 8.87
C GLY A 123 5.76 -2.37 9.83
N GLY A 124 5.40 -2.62 11.10
CA GLY A 124 6.29 -3.22 12.08
C GLY A 124 6.76 -4.62 11.67
N MET A 125 5.84 -5.49 11.23
CA MET A 125 6.17 -6.81 10.71
C MET A 125 7.13 -6.72 9.52
N ALA A 126 6.86 -5.80 8.58
CA ALA A 126 7.74 -5.54 7.45
C ALA A 126 9.14 -5.14 7.92
N LEU A 127 9.28 -4.24 8.89
CA LEU A 127 10.57 -3.80 9.43
C LEU A 127 11.36 -4.94 10.12
N LEU A 128 10.67 -5.81 10.86
CA LEU A 128 11.28 -6.95 11.56
C LEU A 128 11.83 -8.05 10.62
N LEU A 129 11.33 -8.13 9.38
CA LEU A 129 11.84 -9.11 8.41
C LEU A 129 13.34 -8.89 8.15
N LYS A 130 14.14 -9.92 8.43
CA LYS A 130 15.58 -9.86 8.23
C LYS A 130 15.91 -9.68 6.74
N GLY A 131 16.66 -8.64 6.45
CA GLY A 131 17.21 -8.33 5.14
C GLY A 131 18.03 -7.06 5.28
N LYS A 132 19.33 -7.13 4.99
CA LYS A 132 20.22 -5.96 4.91
C LYS A 132 20.57 -5.73 3.44
N PRO A 133 19.61 -5.25 2.63
CA PRO A 133 19.91 -4.89 1.26
C PRO A 133 20.99 -3.80 1.25
N LYS A 134 21.82 -3.78 0.21
CA LYS A 134 22.79 -2.71 0.00
C LYS A 134 22.07 -1.38 0.01
N GLU A 135 22.63 -0.42 0.75
CA GLU A 135 22.05 0.90 0.85
C GLU A 135 22.27 1.67 -0.46
N VAL A 136 21.19 2.22 -1.02
CA VAL A 136 21.18 2.95 -2.29
C VAL A 136 20.38 4.24 -2.11
N LEU A 137 20.88 5.34 -2.68
CA LEU A 137 20.15 6.60 -2.70
C LEU A 137 18.99 6.47 -3.71
N ILE A 138 17.76 6.77 -3.29
CA ILE A 138 16.57 6.51 -4.12
C ILE A 138 16.62 7.21 -5.49
N PHE A 139 17.30 8.36 -5.59
CA PHE A 139 17.44 9.12 -6.85
C PHE A 139 18.78 8.93 -7.58
N SER A 140 19.71 8.13 -7.06
CA SER A 140 21.00 7.93 -7.76
C SER A 140 20.88 6.99 -8.96
N THR A 141 19.91 6.08 -8.92
CA THR A 141 19.73 5.05 -9.96
C THR A 141 18.23 4.79 -10.13
N LEU A 142 17.76 4.78 -11.38
CA LEU A 142 16.42 4.29 -11.73
C LEU A 142 16.38 2.75 -11.66
N ASP A 143 16.78 2.20 -10.52
CA ASP A 143 16.67 0.78 -10.23
C ASP A 143 15.19 0.41 -10.08
N LEU A 144 14.84 -0.84 -10.36
CA LEU A 144 13.49 -1.38 -10.22
C LEU A 144 12.91 -1.11 -8.82
N ARG A 145 13.77 -1.05 -7.80
CA ARG A 145 13.43 -0.73 -6.40
C ARG A 145 12.88 0.68 -6.24
N THR A 146 13.53 1.65 -6.87
CA THR A 146 13.11 3.05 -6.87
C THR A 146 11.77 3.17 -7.60
N ILE A 147 11.67 2.57 -8.79
CA ILE A 147 10.46 2.62 -9.62
C ILE A 147 9.27 2.00 -8.88
N THR A 148 9.44 0.81 -8.30
CA THR A 148 8.37 0.12 -7.57
C THR A 148 7.98 0.84 -6.27
N THR A 149 8.93 1.46 -5.57
CA THR A 149 8.63 2.29 -4.39
C THR A 149 7.83 3.53 -4.78
N ILE A 150 8.27 4.29 -5.78
CA ILE A 150 7.57 5.48 -6.27
C ILE A 150 6.18 5.12 -6.80
N GLY A 151 6.07 4.05 -7.59
CA GLY A 151 4.79 3.54 -8.08
C GLY A 151 3.84 3.16 -6.94
N GLY A 152 4.35 2.55 -5.87
CA GLY A 152 3.56 2.25 -4.67
C GLY A 152 2.93 3.48 -4.02
N TYR A 153 3.67 4.58 -3.89
CA TYR A 153 3.12 5.85 -3.39
C TYR A 153 2.11 6.47 -4.35
N PHE A 154 2.38 6.41 -5.66
CA PHE A 154 1.48 6.98 -6.67
C PHE A 154 0.12 6.28 -6.68
N ILE A 155 0.09 4.95 -6.51
CA ILE A 155 -1.16 4.17 -6.45
C ILE A 155 -2.02 4.60 -5.26
N VAL A 156 -1.43 4.77 -4.07
CA VAL A 156 -2.19 5.21 -2.89
C VAL A 156 -2.65 6.65 -3.02
N PHE A 157 -1.77 7.54 -3.49
CA PHE A 157 -2.17 8.92 -3.74
C PHE A 157 -3.39 8.99 -4.68
N LEU A 158 -3.39 8.24 -5.78
CA LEU A 158 -4.54 8.18 -6.70
C LEU A 158 -5.79 7.56 -6.06
N SER A 159 -5.62 6.56 -5.19
CA SER A 159 -6.73 5.95 -4.46
C SER A 159 -7.43 6.95 -3.53
N ASP A 160 -6.65 7.82 -2.89
CA ASP A 160 -7.17 8.73 -1.86
C ASP A 160 -7.61 10.10 -2.41
N THR A 161 -7.13 10.51 -3.59
CA THR A 161 -7.54 11.79 -4.23
C THR A 161 -8.68 11.67 -5.23
N ILE A 162 -8.96 10.49 -5.77
CA ILE A 162 -9.97 10.27 -6.83
C ILE A 162 -11.18 9.46 -6.29
N GLY A 163 -11.19 9.11 -5.01
CA GLY A 163 -12.28 8.39 -4.33
C GLY A 163 -13.33 9.30 -3.72
#